data_AF-A0A540NL86-F1
#
_entry.id   AF-A0A540NL86-F1
#
_cell.length_a   1.000
_cell.length_b   1.000
_cell.length_c   1.000
_cell.angle_alpha   90.00
_cell.angle_beta   90.00
_cell.angle_gamma   90.00
#
_symmetry.space_group_name_H-M   'P 1'
#
loop_
_entity.id
_entity.type
_entity.pdbx_description
1 polymer ?
#
loop_
_entity_poly.entity_id
_entity_poly.type
_entity_poly.pdbx_seq_one_letter_code
_entity_poly.pdbx_strand_id
1 'polypeptide(L)'
;MRLPVIINSSSGGGSTIVTPVVHCRSLAQAVISSTVAGEVLTDCLTRRLENNGQVLVAAAQNWTESYRNYYKRKFASAIKEKLCRFSEAPHHDVESYELPDGRTIEVGAERFQIPEIPFSPSMVQDATVMSTLANAFDDGIVEIDGIENAENIASHAGLTEMVINCINKCEGCHHAELYSNILLTGGPTSEPQLKERLQKDVQ
;
A
#
# COMPACT_ATOMS: atom_id res chain seq x y z
N MET A 1 -15.71 19.95 17.76
CA MET A 1 -15.78 19.22 16.48
C MET A 1 -14.45 18.48 16.37
N ARG A 2 -14.45 17.16 16.19
CA ARG A 2 -13.21 16.37 16.31
C ARG A 2 -12.25 16.67 15.17
N LEU A 3 -10.95 16.81 15.42
CA LEU A 3 -9.90 17.01 14.40
C LEU A 3 -9.37 15.65 13.89
N PRO A 4 -9.70 15.20 12.66
CA PRO A 4 -9.23 13.92 12.17
C PRO A 4 -7.94 14.02 11.35
N VAL A 5 -7.16 12.94 11.36
CA VAL A 5 -6.17 12.65 10.31
C VAL A 5 -6.82 11.71 9.32
N ILE A 6 -6.87 12.09 8.04
CA ILE A 6 -7.42 11.27 6.96
C ILE A 6 -6.28 10.57 6.25
N ILE A 7 -6.31 9.25 6.22
CA ILE A 7 -5.39 8.41 5.45
C ILE A 7 -6.18 7.88 4.26
N ASN A 8 -5.85 8.35 3.06
CA ASN A 8 -6.44 7.87 1.82
C ASN A 8 -5.46 6.93 1.11
N SER A 9 -5.81 5.64 0.98
CA SER A 9 -5.06 4.68 0.18
C SER A 9 -5.99 3.96 -0.77
N SER A 10 -5.72 3.96 -2.08
CA SER A 10 -6.57 3.28 -3.07
C SER A 10 -6.04 1.87 -3.37
N SER A 11 -6.92 0.84 -3.41
CA SER A 11 -6.51 -0.58 -3.61
C SER A 11 -5.89 -0.80 -5.00
N GLY A 12 -6.26 0.06 -5.96
CA GLY A 12 -5.70 0.11 -7.31
C GLY A 12 -5.03 1.45 -7.64
N GLY A 13 -4.75 2.29 -6.64
CA GLY A 13 -4.03 3.55 -6.84
C GLY A 13 -2.54 3.40 -6.59
N GLY A 14 -1.77 4.33 -7.16
CA GLY A 14 -0.32 4.42 -6.99
C GLY A 14 0.14 5.24 -5.80
N SER A 15 -0.76 5.72 -4.93
CA SER A 15 -0.39 6.55 -3.78
C SER A 15 -1.25 6.33 -2.53
N THR A 16 -0.62 6.57 -1.39
CA THR A 16 -1.20 6.65 -0.06
C THR A 16 -0.92 8.07 0.46
N ILE A 17 -1.97 8.80 0.82
CA ILE A 17 -1.89 10.20 1.24
C ILE A 17 -2.41 10.33 2.66
N VAL A 18 -1.66 11.02 3.51
CA VAL A 18 -2.03 11.36 4.88
C VAL A 18 -2.26 12.87 4.96
N THR A 19 -3.49 13.26 5.33
CA THR A 19 -3.93 14.65 5.37
C THR A 19 -4.51 14.97 6.74
N PRO A 20 -3.92 15.92 7.51
CA PRO A 20 -4.50 16.37 8.75
C PRO A 20 -5.59 17.41 8.47
N VAL A 21 -6.72 17.29 9.17
CA VAL A 21 -7.83 18.24 9.07
C VAL A 21 -7.96 19.00 10.37
N VAL A 22 -7.68 20.31 10.30
CA VAL A 22 -7.72 21.23 11.43
C VAL A 22 -8.74 22.34 11.12
N HIS A 23 -9.71 22.57 12.00
CA HIS A 23 -10.80 23.54 11.80
C HIS A 23 -11.53 23.42 10.44
N CYS A 24 -11.80 22.18 10.01
CA CYS A 24 -12.42 21.85 8.71
C CYS A 24 -11.57 22.23 7.48
N ARG A 25 -10.26 22.42 7.63
CA ARG A 25 -9.34 22.69 6.53
C ARG A 25 -8.22 21.65 6.52
N SER A 26 -7.82 21.23 5.32
CA SER A 26 -6.57 20.49 5.14
C SER A 26 -5.39 21.45 5.33
N LEU A 27 -4.43 21.05 6.17
CA LEU A 27 -3.17 21.80 6.30
C LEU A 27 -2.21 21.30 5.21
N ALA A 28 -2.16 22.02 4.09
CA ALA A 28 -1.35 21.64 2.93
C ALA A 28 0.13 21.39 3.30
N GLN A 29 0.72 22.22 4.18
CA GLN A 29 2.11 22.04 4.61
C GLN A 29 2.37 20.74 5.40
N ALA A 30 1.32 20.11 5.94
CA ALA A 30 1.40 18.92 6.78
C ALA A 30 0.93 17.65 6.05
N VAL A 31 0.52 17.76 4.78
CA VAL A 31 0.17 16.60 3.94
C VAL A 31 1.44 15.81 3.64
N ILE A 32 1.33 14.47 3.72
CA ILE A 32 2.41 13.54 3.36
C ILE A 32 1.87 12.53 2.37
N SER A 33 2.63 12.26 1.30
CA SER A 33 2.29 11.28 0.27
C SER A 33 3.38 10.23 0.16
N SER A 34 2.97 8.98 -0.07
CA SER A 34 3.85 7.86 -0.38
C SER A 34 3.32 7.13 -1.59
N THR A 35 4.22 6.61 -2.42
CA THR A 35 3.89 5.78 -3.58
C THR A 35 3.68 4.30 -3.20
N VAL A 36 3.95 3.93 -1.95
CA VAL A 36 3.71 2.60 -1.42
C VAL A 36 2.21 2.43 -1.16
N ALA A 37 1.52 1.94 -2.18
CA ALA A 37 0.06 1.79 -2.19
C ALA A 37 -0.37 0.53 -2.96
N GLY A 38 -1.66 0.45 -3.29
CA GLY A 38 -2.29 -0.74 -3.85
C GLY A 38 -1.62 -1.32 -5.10
N GLU A 39 -1.10 -0.48 -5.99
CA GLU A 39 -0.36 -0.94 -7.17
C GLU A 39 0.95 -1.65 -6.80
N VAL A 40 1.77 -1.02 -5.96
CA VAL A 40 3.04 -1.59 -5.49
C VAL A 40 2.80 -2.92 -4.76
N LEU A 41 1.76 -2.99 -3.92
CA LEU A 41 1.38 -4.22 -3.23
C LEU A 41 1.00 -5.34 -4.20
N THR A 42 0.23 -5.02 -5.23
CA THR A 42 -0.18 -5.97 -6.28
C THR A 42 1.02 -6.47 -7.08
N ASP A 43 1.96 -5.60 -7.40
CA ASP A 43 3.18 -5.95 -8.13
C ASP A 43 4.11 -6.81 -7.29
N CYS A 44 4.31 -6.46 -6.01
CA CYS A 44 5.06 -7.27 -5.06
C CYS A 44 4.45 -8.67 -4.91
N LEU A 45 3.13 -8.78 -4.80
CA LEU A 45 2.44 -10.07 -4.71
C LEU A 45 2.63 -10.90 -5.99
N THR A 46 2.44 -10.27 -7.15
CA THR A 46 2.61 -10.92 -8.46
C THR A 46 3.99 -11.56 -8.56
N ARG A 47 5.06 -10.80 -8.25
CA ARG A 47 6.44 -11.30 -8.31
C ARG A 47 6.72 -12.39 -7.28
N ARG A 48 6.24 -12.25 -6.03
CA ARG A 48 6.43 -13.28 -4.99
C ARG A 48 5.78 -14.60 -5.39
N LEU A 49 4.57 -14.55 -5.97
CA LEU A 49 3.89 -15.74 -6.48
C LEU A 49 4.68 -16.39 -7.62
N GLU A 50 5.18 -15.61 -8.59
CA GLU A 50 6.01 -16.12 -9.69
C GLU A 50 7.34 -16.71 -9.20
N ASN A 51 8.01 -16.06 -8.24
CA ASN A 51 9.25 -16.57 -7.63
C ASN A 51 9.03 -17.88 -6.86
N ASN A 52 7.83 -18.07 -6.30
CA ASN A 52 7.40 -19.33 -5.68
C ASN A 52 6.95 -20.38 -6.71
N GLY A 53 7.13 -20.13 -8.02
CA GLY A 53 6.79 -21.04 -9.10
C GLY A 53 5.31 -21.06 -9.48
N GLN A 54 4.49 -20.14 -8.97
CA GLN A 54 3.07 -20.08 -9.30
C GLN A 54 2.87 -19.43 -10.68
N VAL A 55 2.06 -20.07 -11.51
CA VAL A 55 1.75 -19.60 -12.87
C VAL A 55 0.37 -18.98 -12.91
N LEU A 56 0.29 -17.66 -12.69
CA LEU A 56 -0.97 -16.91 -12.69
C LEU A 56 -1.69 -16.92 -14.04
N VAL A 57 -0.92 -16.83 -15.13
CA VAL A 57 -1.46 -16.81 -16.50
C VAL A 57 -0.71 -17.84 -17.32
N ALA A 58 -1.43 -18.80 -17.89
CA ALA A 58 -0.84 -19.82 -18.75
C ALA A 58 -0.20 -19.19 -20.02
N ALA A 59 0.86 -19.81 -20.53
CA ALA A 59 1.52 -19.39 -21.75
C ALA A 59 0.64 -19.69 -22.99
N ALA A 60 -0.40 -18.89 -23.24
CA ALA A 60 -1.15 -18.94 -24.49
C ALA A 60 -0.30 -18.37 -25.65
N GLN A 61 -0.29 -18.98 -26.82
CA GLN A 61 0.63 -18.63 -27.93
C GLN A 61 0.35 -17.29 -28.62
N ASN A 62 -0.74 -16.59 -28.31
CA ASN A 62 -1.18 -15.40 -29.05
C ASN A 62 -1.48 -14.15 -28.20
N TRP A 63 -1.15 -14.16 -26.90
CA TRP A 63 -1.35 -12.97 -26.05
C TRP A 63 -0.12 -12.07 -26.06
N THR A 64 -0.33 -10.76 -26.17
CA THR A 64 0.72 -9.76 -25.99
C THR A 64 1.18 -9.71 -24.53
N GLU A 65 2.39 -9.23 -24.30
CA GLU A 65 2.94 -9.09 -22.95
C GLU A 65 2.10 -8.14 -22.08
N SER A 66 1.63 -7.04 -22.66
CA SER A 66 0.72 -6.10 -21.98
C SER A 66 -0.58 -6.77 -21.51
N TYR A 67 -1.15 -7.65 -22.33
CA TYR A 67 -2.36 -8.38 -22.00
C TYR A 67 -2.11 -9.42 -20.89
N ARG A 68 -0.98 -10.13 -20.93
CA ARG A 68 -0.60 -11.05 -19.85
C ARG A 68 -0.41 -10.30 -18.54
N ASN A 69 0.32 -9.19 -18.55
CA ASN A 69 0.58 -8.41 -17.35
C ASN A 69 -0.70 -7.82 -16.76
N TYR A 70 -1.66 -7.41 -17.60
CA TYR A 70 -2.99 -7.01 -17.14
C TYR A 70 -3.69 -8.13 -16.35
N TYR A 71 -3.73 -9.36 -16.87
CA TYR A 71 -4.37 -10.48 -16.15
C TYR A 71 -3.60 -10.92 -14.91
N LYS A 72 -2.26 -10.93 -14.96
CA LYS A 72 -1.43 -11.19 -13.78
C LYS A 72 -1.77 -10.24 -12.64
N ARG A 73 -1.77 -8.93 -12.91
CA ARG A 73 -2.13 -7.90 -11.92
C ARG A 73 -3.59 -8.04 -11.46
N LYS A 74 -4.51 -8.35 -12.36
CA LYS A 74 -5.93 -8.56 -12.02
C LYS A 74 -6.13 -9.75 -11.07
N PHE A 75 -5.47 -10.88 -11.34
CA PHE A 75 -5.54 -12.05 -10.48
C PHE A 75 -4.83 -11.81 -9.15
N ALA A 76 -3.64 -11.20 -9.17
CA ALA A 76 -2.94 -10.80 -7.95
C ALA A 76 -3.78 -9.85 -7.10
N SER A 77 -4.47 -8.88 -7.69
CA SER A 77 -5.38 -7.98 -6.94
C SER A 77 -6.52 -8.75 -6.27
N ALA A 78 -7.12 -9.72 -6.96
CA ALA A 78 -8.18 -10.56 -6.40
C ALA A 78 -7.65 -11.47 -5.27
N ILE A 79 -6.45 -12.03 -5.43
CA ILE A 79 -5.78 -12.82 -4.39
C ILE A 79 -5.47 -11.95 -3.18
N LYS A 80 -4.95 -10.73 -3.40
CA LYS A 80 -4.67 -9.75 -2.35
C LYS A 80 -5.92 -9.46 -1.53
N GLU A 81 -7.03 -9.14 -2.19
CA GLU A 81 -8.29 -8.81 -1.50
C GLU A 81 -8.92 -10.01 -0.78
N LYS A 82 -8.69 -11.24 -1.25
CA LYS A 82 -9.31 -12.44 -0.67
C LYS A 82 -8.46 -13.09 0.43
N LEU A 83 -7.13 -13.13 0.27
CA LEU A 83 -6.23 -13.96 1.07
C LEU A 83 -5.22 -13.17 1.89
N CYS A 84 -4.87 -11.95 1.51
CA CYS A 84 -3.93 -11.17 2.30
C CYS A 84 -4.60 -10.71 3.61
N ARG A 85 -3.86 -10.89 4.71
CA ARG A 85 -4.30 -10.48 6.04
C ARG A 85 -3.10 -10.24 6.95
N PHE A 86 -3.26 -9.43 7.99
CA PHE A 86 -2.24 -9.32 9.04
C PHE A 86 -2.09 -10.64 9.81
N SER A 87 -0.86 -10.93 10.22
CA SER A 87 -0.58 -12.15 10.97
C SER A 87 -1.08 -12.07 12.41
N GLU A 88 -1.85 -13.07 12.84
CA GLU A 88 -2.22 -13.26 14.25
C GLU A 88 -1.47 -14.45 14.90
N ALA A 89 -0.80 -15.31 14.12
CA ALA A 89 -0.21 -16.58 14.58
C ALA A 89 0.98 -17.03 13.71
N PRO A 90 1.89 -17.91 14.21
CA PRO A 90 3.07 -18.34 13.49
C PRO A 90 2.73 -19.07 12.18
N HIS A 91 3.32 -18.58 11.10
CA HIS A 91 3.03 -18.91 9.71
C HIS A 91 3.41 -20.32 9.30
N HIS A 92 2.41 -21.20 9.16
CA HIS A 92 2.61 -22.51 8.52
C HIS A 92 1.52 -22.95 7.55
N ASP A 93 0.40 -22.22 7.47
CA ASP A 93 -0.69 -22.62 6.59
C ASP A 93 -0.43 -22.13 5.17
N VAL A 94 -0.62 -22.99 4.18
CA VAL A 94 -0.71 -22.62 2.76
C VAL A 94 -2.19 -22.60 2.40
N GLU A 95 -2.64 -21.56 1.70
CA GLU A 95 -4.03 -21.42 1.27
C GLU A 95 -4.11 -21.63 -0.25
N SER A 96 -5.13 -22.37 -0.69
CA SER A 96 -5.36 -22.61 -2.12
C SER A 96 -6.29 -21.55 -2.71
N TYR A 97 -5.95 -21.02 -3.89
CA TYR A 97 -6.79 -20.10 -4.65
C TYR A 97 -7.12 -20.66 -6.03
N GLU A 98 -8.39 -20.69 -6.39
CA GLU A 98 -8.85 -21.09 -7.72
C GLU A 98 -8.83 -19.90 -8.69
N LEU A 99 -8.05 -20.02 -9.75
CA LEU A 99 -8.02 -19.08 -10.88
C LEU A 99 -9.27 -19.24 -11.76
N PRO A 100 -9.68 -18.21 -12.53
CA PRO A 100 -10.86 -18.29 -13.38
C PRO A 100 -10.85 -19.36 -14.48
N ASP A 101 -9.69 -19.98 -14.73
CA ASP A 101 -9.53 -21.11 -15.65
C ASP A 101 -9.67 -22.48 -14.95
N GLY A 102 -10.02 -22.50 -13.66
CA GLY A 102 -10.17 -23.70 -12.83
C GLY A 102 -8.86 -24.25 -12.27
N ARG A 103 -7.70 -23.64 -12.58
CA ARG A 103 -6.43 -24.05 -11.98
C ARG A 103 -6.34 -23.54 -10.55
N THR A 104 -5.81 -24.36 -9.66
CA THR A 104 -5.57 -23.97 -8.27
C THR A 104 -4.10 -23.59 -8.11
N ILE A 105 -3.83 -22.47 -7.45
CA ILE A 105 -2.50 -22.04 -7.03
C ILE A 105 -2.40 -22.07 -5.52
N GLU A 106 -1.18 -22.23 -5.02
CA GLU A 106 -0.87 -22.21 -3.60
C GLU A 106 -0.31 -20.84 -3.21
N VAL A 107 -0.92 -20.24 -2.19
CA VAL A 107 -0.52 -18.94 -1.64
C VAL A 107 -0.01 -19.16 -0.21
N GLY A 108 1.30 -18.98 -0.03
CA GLY A 108 2.02 -19.21 1.20
C GLY A 108 2.14 -17.96 2.08
N ALA A 109 3.33 -17.73 2.62
CA ALA A 109 3.62 -16.66 3.58
C ALA A 109 3.47 -15.24 2.99
N GLU A 110 3.54 -15.09 1.67
CA GLU A 110 3.39 -13.80 0.98
C GLU A 110 2.10 -13.09 1.35
N ARG A 111 1.01 -13.81 1.61
CA ARG A 111 -0.28 -13.21 2.01
C ARG A 111 -0.22 -12.43 3.32
N PHE A 112 0.76 -12.74 4.17
CA PHE A 112 1.01 -12.00 5.42
C PHE A 112 2.10 -10.96 5.27
N GLN A 113 3.00 -11.11 4.29
CA GLN A 113 4.08 -10.17 4.04
C GLN A 113 3.62 -8.95 3.25
N ILE A 114 2.64 -9.11 2.35
CA ILE A 114 2.14 -8.01 1.52
C ILE A 114 1.45 -6.91 2.36
N PRO A 115 0.55 -7.21 3.32
CA PRO A 115 -0.05 -6.19 4.20
C PRO A 115 0.95 -5.47 5.12
N GLU A 116 2.14 -6.03 5.34
CA GLU A 116 3.21 -5.42 6.15
C GLU A 116 4.03 -4.37 5.39
N ILE A 117 4.06 -4.43 4.05
CA ILE A 117 4.85 -3.52 3.20
C ILE A 117 4.53 -2.03 3.46
N PRO A 118 3.27 -1.59 3.60
CA PRO A 118 2.96 -0.19 3.92
C PRO A 118 3.55 0.25 5.25
N PHE A 119 3.73 -0.64 6.23
CA PHE A 119 4.30 -0.34 7.54
C PHE A 119 5.83 -0.47 7.56
N SER A 120 6.37 -1.34 6.72
CA SER A 120 7.81 -1.59 6.58
C SER A 120 8.21 -1.59 5.10
N PRO A 121 8.34 -0.42 4.46
CA PRO A 121 8.67 -0.31 3.03
C PRO A 121 9.97 -1.00 2.64
N SER A 122 10.90 -1.17 3.59
CA SER A 122 12.16 -1.92 3.42
C SER A 122 11.94 -3.40 3.03
N MET A 123 10.73 -3.95 3.21
CA MET A 123 10.37 -5.30 2.76
C MET A 123 10.20 -5.39 1.24
N VAL A 124 10.12 -4.26 0.54
CA VAL A 124 10.21 -4.18 -0.92
C VAL A 124 11.69 -4.36 -1.29
N GLN A 125 12.19 -5.60 -1.22
CA GLN A 125 13.57 -5.95 -1.59
C GLN A 125 13.82 -5.97 -3.12
N ASP A 126 12.91 -5.38 -3.89
CA ASP A 126 12.92 -5.49 -5.35
C ASP A 126 13.39 -4.19 -5.99
N ALA A 127 14.60 -4.23 -6.55
CA ALA A 127 15.24 -3.12 -7.26
C ALA A 127 14.38 -2.56 -8.42
N THR A 128 13.42 -3.34 -8.93
CA THR A 128 12.54 -2.95 -10.03
C THR A 128 11.43 -1.99 -9.59
N VAL A 129 10.96 -2.10 -8.35
CA VAL A 129 9.99 -1.13 -7.79
C VAL A 129 10.71 0.19 -7.51
N MET A 130 11.92 0.12 -6.96
CA MET A 130 12.74 1.31 -6.72
C MET A 130 13.10 2.04 -8.02
N SER A 131 13.38 1.32 -9.11
CA SER A 131 13.61 1.94 -10.43
C SER A 131 12.34 2.50 -11.07
N THR A 132 11.18 1.87 -10.88
CA THR A 132 9.89 2.41 -11.39
C THR A 132 9.47 3.66 -10.64
N LEU A 133 9.73 3.73 -9.32
CA LEU A 133 9.51 4.93 -8.51
C LEU A 133 10.50 6.05 -8.86
N ALA A 134 11.76 5.71 -9.17
CA ALA A 134 12.74 6.67 -9.68
C ALA A 134 12.37 7.19 -11.07
N ASN A 135 11.90 6.32 -11.99
CA ASN A 135 11.49 6.71 -13.34
C ASN A 135 10.18 7.52 -13.35
N ALA A 136 9.20 7.18 -12.51
CA ALA A 136 7.95 7.95 -12.40
C ALA A 136 8.16 9.38 -11.85
N PHE A 137 9.26 9.59 -11.12
CA PHE A 137 9.73 10.91 -10.69
C PHE A 137 10.44 11.66 -11.82
N ASP A 138 11.30 10.99 -12.58
CA ASP A 138 12.05 11.58 -13.70
C ASP A 138 11.16 11.91 -14.92
N ASP A 139 10.09 11.14 -15.13
CA ASP A 139 9.13 11.31 -16.23
C ASP A 139 8.03 12.36 -15.93
N GLY A 140 8.02 12.99 -14.74
CA GLY A 140 7.07 14.05 -14.40
C GLY A 140 5.59 13.63 -14.34
N ILE A 141 5.30 12.32 -14.28
CA ILE A 141 3.93 11.77 -14.26
C ILE A 141 3.24 12.04 -12.91
N VAL A 142 4.02 12.28 -11.86
CA VAL A 142 3.53 12.65 -10.53
C VAL A 142 3.56 14.18 -10.39
N GLU A 143 2.51 14.85 -10.87
CA GLU A 143 2.22 16.24 -10.45
C GLU A 143 1.51 16.19 -9.08
N ILE A 144 2.24 16.47 -8.01
CA ILE A 144 1.64 16.79 -6.71
C ILE A 144 1.77 18.29 -6.52
N ASP A 145 0.65 18.99 -6.66
CA ASP A 145 0.53 20.43 -6.48
C ASP A 145 1.14 20.83 -5.12
N GLY A 146 2.22 21.62 -5.13
CA GLY A 146 2.84 22.20 -3.92
C GLY A 146 4.08 21.51 -3.33
N ILE A 147 4.82 20.67 -4.07
CA ILE A 147 6.11 20.11 -3.60
C ILE A 147 7.25 20.57 -4.51
N GLU A 148 7.96 21.64 -4.13
CA GLU A 148 9.11 22.18 -4.89
C GLU A 148 10.45 21.46 -4.59
N ASN A 149 10.52 20.57 -3.60
CA ASN A 149 11.79 19.95 -3.17
C ASN A 149 11.66 18.45 -2.87
N ALA A 150 12.62 17.67 -3.36
CA ALA A 150 12.76 16.22 -3.23
C ALA A 150 12.79 15.69 -1.77
N GLU A 151 12.88 16.56 -0.78
CA GLU A 151 12.92 16.23 0.65
C GLU A 151 11.55 15.79 1.23
N ASN A 152 10.43 16.01 0.51
CA ASN A 152 9.09 15.58 0.95
C ASN A 152 8.62 14.26 0.31
N ILE A 153 9.46 13.58 -0.47
CA ILE A 153 9.19 12.21 -0.89
C ILE A 153 9.64 11.33 0.26
N ALA A 154 8.69 10.94 1.11
CA ALA A 154 8.91 9.93 2.16
C ALA A 154 9.15 8.56 1.49
N SER A 155 10.30 8.42 0.82
CA SER A 155 10.65 7.27 -0.02
C SER A 155 10.91 6.00 0.79
N HIS A 156 10.90 6.07 2.11
CA HIS A 156 11.19 4.93 2.98
C HIS A 156 10.36 4.89 4.28
N ALA A 157 9.50 5.89 4.53
CA ALA A 157 8.75 5.98 5.78
C ALA A 157 7.52 5.06 5.72
N GLY A 158 7.37 4.20 6.72
CA GLY A 158 6.17 3.39 6.87
C GLY A 158 4.92 4.24 7.14
N LEU A 159 3.74 3.66 6.96
CA LEU A 159 2.46 4.33 7.16
C LEU A 159 2.35 4.99 8.53
N THR A 160 2.80 4.29 9.58
CA THR A 160 2.87 4.82 10.95
C THR A 160 3.74 6.08 11.03
N GLU A 161 4.92 6.05 10.42
CA GLU A 161 5.84 7.19 10.41
C GLU A 161 5.29 8.37 9.59
N MET A 162 4.58 8.09 8.48
CA MET A 162 3.87 9.13 7.75
C MET A 162 2.80 9.83 8.61
N VAL A 163 2.05 9.09 9.43
CA VAL A 163 1.07 9.66 10.35
C VAL A 163 1.75 10.52 11.42
N ILE A 164 2.83 10.01 12.03
CA ILE A 164 3.60 10.74 13.04
C ILE A 164 4.19 12.03 12.46
N ASN A 165 4.81 11.96 11.28
CA ASN A 165 5.41 13.11 10.60
C ASN A 165 4.35 14.15 10.20
N CYS A 166 3.17 13.69 9.75
CA CYS A 166 2.04 14.55 9.43
C CYS A 166 1.56 15.34 10.67
N ILE A 167 1.41 14.65 11.80
CA ILE A 167 0.98 15.27 13.06
C ILE A 167 2.07 16.20 13.60
N ASN A 168 3.35 15.82 13.51
CA ASN A 168 4.47 16.66 13.95
C ASN A 168 4.59 17.97 13.15
N LYS A 169 4.12 18.01 11.91
CA LYS A 169 4.02 19.25 11.11
C LYS A 169 2.84 20.15 11.54
N CYS A 170 1.92 19.64 12.36
CA CYS A 170 0.83 20.42 12.94
C CYS A 170 1.23 21.06 14.28
N GLU A 171 0.52 22.11 14.69
CA GLU A 171 0.72 22.74 16.00
C GLU A 171 0.46 21.75 17.15
N GLY A 172 1.34 21.76 18.17
CA GLY A 172 1.33 20.82 19.29
C GLY A 172 0.01 20.75 20.08
N CYS A 173 -0.78 21.84 20.09
CA CYS A 173 -2.08 21.87 20.74
C CYS A 173 -3.10 20.91 20.12
N HIS A 174 -2.94 20.55 18.84
CA HIS A 174 -3.86 19.66 18.12
C HIS A 174 -3.45 18.19 18.16
N HIS A 175 -2.23 17.86 18.62
CA HIS A 175 -1.65 16.51 18.52
C HIS A 175 -2.52 15.46 19.21
N ALA A 176 -2.94 15.72 20.45
CA ALA A 176 -3.76 14.78 21.22
C ALA A 176 -5.08 14.44 20.50
N GLU A 177 -5.69 15.44 19.86
CA GLU A 177 -6.94 15.27 19.14
C GLU A 177 -6.74 14.53 17.81
N LEU A 178 -5.67 14.85 17.08
CA LEU A 178 -5.31 14.20 15.81
C LEU A 178 -4.95 12.71 16.00
N TYR A 179 -4.16 12.36 17.03
CA TYR A 179 -3.85 10.96 17.36
C TYR A 179 -5.10 10.17 17.78
N SER A 180 -6.06 10.82 18.44
CA SER A 180 -7.30 10.16 18.87
C SER A 180 -8.29 9.90 17.72
N ASN A 181 -8.13 10.58 16.58
CA ASN A 181 -9.12 10.58 15.50
C ASN A 181 -8.47 10.30 14.13
N ILE A 182 -7.92 9.10 13.97
CA ILE A 182 -7.42 8.66 12.66
C ILE A 182 -8.58 8.04 11.86
N LEU A 183 -8.89 8.64 10.72
CA LEU A 183 -9.86 8.16 9.75
C LEU A 183 -9.10 7.50 8.60
N LEU A 184 -9.34 6.22 8.41
CA LEU A 184 -8.77 5.44 7.33
C LEU A 184 -9.81 5.34 6.20
N THR A 185 -9.43 5.72 4.98
CA THR A 185 -10.31 5.74 3.80
C THR A 185 -9.62 5.11 2.59
N GLY A 186 -10.42 4.43 1.75
CA GLY A 186 -9.98 3.86 0.46
C GLY A 186 -9.97 2.33 0.41
N GLY A 187 -9.34 1.76 -0.62
CA GLY A 187 -9.54 0.36 -1.01
C GLY A 187 -8.89 -0.71 -0.11
N PRO A 188 -7.58 -0.66 0.21
CA PRO A 188 -6.94 -1.63 1.11
C PRO A 188 -7.35 -1.40 2.57
N THR A 189 -8.15 -0.37 2.84
CA THR A 189 -8.72 -0.07 4.14
C THR A 189 -9.98 -0.87 4.46
N SER A 190 -10.46 -1.67 3.50
CA SER A 190 -11.48 -2.69 3.71
C SER A 190 -10.97 -3.88 4.53
N GLU A 191 -9.66 -4.01 4.72
CA GLU A 191 -9.04 -5.00 5.57
C GLU A 191 -9.26 -4.61 7.06
N PRO A 192 -10.14 -5.31 7.81
CA PRO A 192 -10.56 -4.87 9.14
C PRO A 192 -9.39 -4.72 10.13
N GLN A 193 -8.34 -5.53 9.92
CA GLN A 193 -7.15 -5.60 10.74
C GLN A 193 -6.17 -4.43 10.50
N LEU A 194 -6.26 -3.72 9.36
CA LEU A 194 -5.35 -2.59 9.05
C LEU A 194 -5.49 -1.46 10.07
N LYS A 195 -6.74 -1.18 10.48
CA LYS A 195 -7.04 -0.17 11.49
C LYS A 195 -6.48 -0.57 12.85
N GLU A 196 -6.70 -1.80 13.28
CA GLU A 196 -6.23 -2.31 14.57
C GLU A 196 -4.70 -2.28 14.63
N ARG A 197 -4.05 -2.69 13.54
CA ARG A 197 -2.61 -2.65 13.39
C ARG A 197 -2.06 -1.23 13.49
N LEU A 198 -2.64 -0.28 12.76
CA LEU A 198 -2.22 1.12 12.81
C LEU A 198 -2.42 1.73 14.20
N GLN A 199 -3.56 1.45 14.85
CA GLN A 199 -3.84 1.95 16.20
C GLN A 199 -2.85 1.39 17.23
N LYS A 200 -2.45 0.12 17.09
CA LYS A 200 -1.45 -0.50 17.96
C LYS A 200 -0.06 0.13 17.86
N ASP A 201 0.33 0.58 16.67
CA ASP A 201 1.66 1.16 16.42
C ASP A 201 1.75 2.66 16.75
N VAL A 202 0.60 3.36 16.78
CA VAL A 202 0.53 4.81 17.00
C VAL A 202 0.29 5.17 18.48
N GLN A 203 -0.28 4.26 19.29
CA GLN A 203 -0.58 4.45 20.72
C GLN A 203 0.54 3.96 21.63
#